data_AF-A0A8J5CAM5-F1
#
_entry.id   AF-A0A8J5CAM5-F1
#
_cell.length_a   1.000
_cell.length_b   1.000
_cell.length_c   1.000
_cell.angle_alpha   90.00
_cell.angle_beta   90.00
_cell.angle_gamma   90.00
#
_symmetry.space_group_name_H-M   'P 1'
#
loop_
_entity.id
_entity.type
_entity.pdbx_description
1 polymer ?
#
loop_
_entity_poly.entity_id
_entity_poly.type
_entity_poly.pdbx_seq_one_letter_code
_entity_poly.pdbx_strand_id
1 'polypeptide(L)' 'MDIKEEDTSEESKKNHIEYYKSLTKTISDIKEEMQDEEDPVIKNHLEKRIEAMEKDKMRIKEMFPDIINE' A
#
# COMPACT_ATOMS: atom_id res chain seq x y z
N MET A 1 -1.85 24.98 8.17
CA MET A 1 -1.33 23.62 7.95
C MET A 1 0.01 23.80 7.29
N ASP A 2 1.11 23.47 7.95
CA ASP A 2 2.41 23.42 7.28
C ASP A 2 2.32 22.32 6.22
N ILE A 3 2.21 22.73 4.96
CA ILE A 3 2.29 21.81 3.82
C ILE A 3 3.77 21.41 3.78
N LYS A 4 4.10 20.29 4.43
CA LYS A 4 5.41 19.66 4.23
C LYS A 4 5.45 19.21 2.77
N GLU A 5 6.36 19.77 2.01
CA GLU A 5 6.66 19.27 0.68
C GLU A 5 7.07 17.79 0.82
N GLU A 6 6.40 16.92 0.09
CA GLU A 6 6.77 15.51 0.06
C GLU A 6 8.10 15.36 -0.68
N ASP A 7 9.02 14.60 -0.10
CA ASP A 7 10.34 14.37 -0.70
C ASP A 7 10.20 13.48 -1.94
N THR A 8 10.44 14.05 -3.12
CA THR A 8 10.40 13.34 -4.41
C THR A 8 11.80 13.08 -4.97
N SER A 9 12.85 13.07 -4.14
CA SER A 9 14.21 12.71 -4.56
C SER A 9 14.31 11.26 -5.08
N GLU A 10 15.37 10.95 -5.82
CA GLU A 10 15.61 9.59 -6.35
C GLU A 10 15.79 8.55 -5.24
N GLU A 11 16.38 8.93 -4.11
CA GLU A 11 16.50 8.04 -2.94
C GLU A 11 15.13 7.77 -2.32
N SER A 12 14.32 8.81 -2.14
CA SER A 12 12.93 8.69 -1.70
C SER A 12 12.14 7.78 -2.65
N LYS A 13 12.24 8.00 -3.97
CA LYS A 13 11.61 7.18 -5.01
C LYS A 13 11.94 5.70 -4.85
N LYS A 14 13.23 5.34 -4.69
CA LYS A 14 13.66 3.95 -4.51
C LYS A 14 13.01 3.30 -3.29
N ASN A 15 13.01 4.02 -2.16
CA ASN A 15 12.40 3.52 -0.91
C ASN A 15 10.88 3.33 -1.07
N HIS A 16 10.21 4.27 -1.75
CA HIS A 16 8.78 4.18 -2.03
C HIS A 16 8.45 3.04 -3.01
N ILE A 17 9.31 2.76 -3.98
CA ILE A 17 9.18 1.59 -4.88
C ILE A 17 9.26 0.29 -4.10
N GLU A 18 10.26 0.15 -3.23
CA GLU A 18 10.42 -1.03 -2.37
C GLU A 18 9.20 -1.22 -1.46
N TYR A 19 8.74 -0.13 -0.85
CA TYR A 19 7.55 -0.14 0.00
C TYR A 19 6.27 -0.50 -0.79
N TYR A 20 6.06 0.05 -1.98
CA TYR A 20 4.93 -0.27 -2.85
C TYR A 20 4.90 -1.77 -3.23
N LYS A 21 6.07 -2.35 -3.54
CA LYS A 21 6.22 -3.79 -3.82
C LYS A 21 5.89 -4.62 -2.57
N SER A 22 6.37 -4.21 -1.39
CA SER A 22 6.02 -4.83 -0.11
C SER A 22 4.51 -4.77 0.17
N LEU A 23 3.87 -3.62 -0.02
CA LEU A 23 2.41 -3.46 0.15
C LEU A 23 1.63 -4.40 -0.76
N THR A 24 2.04 -4.53 -2.02
CA THR A 24 1.39 -5.45 -2.97
C THR A 24 1.47 -6.90 -2.49
N LYS A 25 2.63 -7.33 -1.98
CA LYS A 25 2.78 -8.66 -1.40
C LYS A 25 1.90 -8.84 -0.16
N THR A 26 1.98 -7.93 0.81
CA THR A 26 1.19 -7.99 2.04
C THR A 26 -0.31 -7.99 1.78
N ILE A 27 -0.81 -7.21 0.82
CA ILE A 27 -2.21 -7.24 0.41
C ILE A 27 -2.60 -8.61 -0.15
N SER A 28 -1.72 -9.24 -0.95
CA SER A 28 -1.97 -10.59 -1.47
C SER A 28 -2.04 -11.61 -0.34
N ASP A 29 -1.07 -11.58 0.58
CA ASP A 29 -1.00 -12.49 1.72
C ASP A 29 -2.27 -12.36 2.60
N ILE A 30 -2.73 -11.13 2.88
CA ILE A 30 -3.96 -10.89 3.65
C ILE A 30 -5.20 -11.41 2.88
N LYS A 31 -5.26 -11.25 1.56
CA LYS A 31 -6.37 -11.77 0.75
C LYS A 31 -6.42 -13.29 0.78
N GLU A 32 -5.28 -13.97 0.83
CA GLU A 32 -5.21 -15.42 1.02
C GLU A 32 -5.68 -15.81 2.42
N GLU A 33 -5.18 -15.14 3.48
CA GLU A 33 -5.65 -15.35 4.87
C GLU A 33 -7.17 -15.18 5.01
N MET A 34 -7.76 -14.22 4.29
CA MET A 34 -9.21 -13.98 4.31
C MET A 34 -10.05 -15.10 3.68
N GLN A 35 -9.48 -15.91 2.78
CA GLN A 35 -10.23 -16.99 2.11
C GLN A 35 -10.62 -18.10 3.10
N ASP A 36 -9.74 -18.37 4.07
CA ASP A 36 -9.91 -19.42 5.08
C ASP A 36 -10.55 -18.90 6.38
N GLU A 37 -10.71 -17.58 6.52
CA GLU A 37 -11.38 -16.99 7.68
C GLU A 37 -12.90 -17.17 7.58
N GLU A 38 -13.57 -17.45 8.70
CA GLU A 38 -15.04 -17.54 8.78
C GLU A 38 -15.65 -16.45 9.67
N ASP A 39 -14.86 -15.86 10.57
CA ASP A 39 -15.29 -14.81 11.47
C ASP A 39 -15.50 -13.48 10.71
N PRO A 40 -16.75 -12.95 10.65
CA PRO A 40 -17.05 -11.72 9.93
C PRO A 40 -16.38 -10.48 10.54
N VAL A 41 -16.09 -10.48 11.84
CA VAL A 41 -15.39 -9.38 12.51
C VAL A 41 -13.93 -9.34 12.07
N ILE A 42 -13.29 -10.50 11.97
CA ILE A 42 -11.91 -10.61 11.49
C ILE A 42 -11.84 -10.25 10.01
N LYS A 43 -12.76 -10.74 9.17
CA LYS A 43 -12.83 -10.34 7.75
C LYS A 43 -12.92 -8.83 7.57
N ASN A 44 -13.85 -8.18 8.27
CA ASN A 44 -14.01 -6.73 8.20
C ASN A 44 -12.75 -5.97 8.68
N HIS A 45 -12.01 -6.52 9.66
CA HIS A 45 -10.73 -5.95 10.07
C HIS A 45 -9.67 -6.06 8.97
N LEU A 46 -9.56 -7.24 8.33
CA LEU A 46 -8.62 -7.48 7.23
C LEU A 46 -8.95 -6.63 6.00
N GLU A 47 -10.23 -6.47 5.66
CA GLU A 47 -10.70 -5.56 4.60
C GLU A 47 -10.26 -4.12 4.84
N LYS A 48 -10.45 -3.59 6.05
CA LYS A 48 -10.01 -2.24 6.41
C LYS A 48 -8.50 -2.06 6.32
N ARG A 49 -7.72 -3.10 6.65
CA ARG A 49 -6.27 -3.09 6.47
C ARG A 49 -5.89 -3.01 4.99
N ILE A 50 -6.54 -3.81 4.14
CA ILE A 50 -6.34 -3.75 2.69
C ILE A 50 -6.69 -2.36 2.15
N GLU A 51 -7.84 -1.79 2.53
CA GLU A 51 -8.25 -0.45 2.08
C GLU A 51 -7.25 0.64 2.45
N ALA A 52 -6.68 0.59 3.66
CA ALA A 52 -5.65 1.54 4.07
C ALA A 52 -4.38 1.39 3.22
N MET A 53 -3.93 0.15 2.99
CA MET A 53 -2.75 -0.13 2.18
C MET A 53 -2.93 0.25 0.70
N GLU A 54 -4.12 0.05 0.13
CA GLU A 54 -4.41 0.48 -1.24
C GLU A 54 -4.43 2.01 -1.37
N LYS A 55 -4.89 2.73 -0.34
CA LYS A 55 -4.78 4.21 -0.31
C LYS A 55 -3.32 4.66 -0.26
N ASP A 56 -2.48 3.98 0.52
CA ASP A 56 -1.04 4.28 0.54
C ASP A 56 -0.38 4.00 -0.82
N LYS A 57 -0.73 2.89 -1.47
CA LYS A 57 -0.29 2.60 -2.85
C LYS A 57 -0.72 3.67 -3.84
N MET A 58 -1.96 4.16 -3.73
CA MET A 58 -2.48 5.24 -4.58
C MET A 58 -1.68 6.52 -4.37
N ARG A 59 -1.40 6.92 -3.13
CA ARG A 59 -0.57 8.09 -2.81
C ARG A 59 0.84 7.97 -3.40
N ILE A 60 1.49 6.81 -3.25
CA ILE A 60 2.83 6.59 -3.82
C ILE A 60 2.80 6.70 -5.35
N LYS A 61 1.76 6.17 -6.00
CA LYS A 61 1.57 6.29 -7.44
C LYS A 61 1.31 7.74 -7.89
N GLU A 62 0.63 8.54 -7.08
CA GLU A 62 0.45 9.97 -7.35
C GLU A 62 1.78 10.74 -7.22
N MET A 63 2.62 10.39 -6.25
CA MET A 63 3.96 10.96 -6.07
C MET A 63 4.94 10.52 -7.18
N PHE A 64 4.88 9.25 -7.58
CA PHE A 64 5.81 8.63 -8.52
C PHE A 64 5.02 7.84 -9.59
N PRO A 65 4.43 8.52 -10.61
CA PRO A 65 3.58 7.86 -11.60
C PRO A 65 4.30 6.79 -12.43
N ASP A 66 5.63 6.88 -12.55
CA ASP A 66 6.46 5.94 -13.31
C ASP A 66 6.64 4.57 -12.61
N ILE A 67 6.20 4.43 -11.36
CA ILE A 67 6.36 3.20 -10.56
C ILE A 67 5.69 1.97 -11.15
N ILE A 68 4.70 2.15 -12.01
CA ILE A 68 3.92 1.04 -12.62
C ILE A 68 4.74 0.32 -13.69
N ASN A 69 5.81 0.94 -14.20
CA ASN A 69 6.63 0.42 -15.29
C ASN A 69 7.89 -0.33 -14.83
N GLU A 70 8.07 -0.60 -13.52
CA GLU A 70 9.22 -1.28 -12.88
C GLU A 70 8.84 -2.51 -12.04
#